data_AF-A0A9W4RB15-F1
#
_entry.id   AF-A0A9W4RB15-F1
#
_cell.length_a   1.000
_cell.length_b   1.000
_cell.length_c   1.000
_cell.angle_alpha   90.00
_cell.angle_beta   90.00
_cell.angle_gamma   90.00
#
_symmetry.space_group_name_H-M   'P 1'
#
loop_
_entity.id
_entity.type
_entity.pdbx_description
1 polymer ?
#
loop_
_entity_poly.entity_id
_entity_poly.type
_entity_poly.pdbx_seq_one_letter_code
_entity_poly.pdbx_strand_id
1 'polypeptide(L)' 'MQAAAYIGVSPTLFDILVNDGRMPRPKLINARKVWDLRRINLAFDALPQSEPDEINETAGKIHFAV' A
#
# COMPACT_ATOMS: atom_id res chain seq x y z
N MET A 1 -0.19 4.39 14.57
CA MET A 1 0.97 4.85 13.78
C MET A 1 1.58 3.75 12.90
N GLN A 2 1.72 2.51 13.37
CA GLN A 2 2.40 1.44 12.61
C GLN A 2 1.85 1.18 11.20
N ALA A 3 0.52 1.17 11.02
CA ALA A 3 -0.10 0.96 9.71
C ALA A 3 0.14 2.13 8.72
N ALA A 4 0.08 3.38 9.21
CA ALA A 4 0.35 4.56 8.40
C ALA A 4 1.82 4.61 7.95
N ALA A 5 2.74 4.28 8.87
CA ALA A 5 4.16 4.20 8.56
C ALA A 5 4.49 3.13 7.52
N TYR A 6 3.75 2.01 7.50
CA TYR A 6 3.95 0.93 6.54
C TYR A 6 3.76 1.37 5.09
N ILE A 7 2.76 2.22 4.83
CA ILE A 7 2.49 2.75 3.49
C ILE A 7 3.10 4.15 3.26
N GLY A 8 3.93 4.63 4.19
CA GLY A 8 4.63 5.92 4.06
C GLY A 8 3.77 7.17 4.20
N VAL A 9 2.62 7.10 4.89
CA VAL A 9 1.71 8.25 5.08
C VAL A 9 1.65 8.73 6.53
N SER A 10 1.17 9.97 6.72
CA SER A 10 0.91 10.51 8.07
C SER A 10 -0.26 9.78 8.75
N PRO A 11 -0.28 9.69 10.09
CA PRO A 11 -1.38 9.06 10.82
C PRO A 11 -2.76 9.68 10.52
N THR A 12 -2.81 11.01 10.42
CA THR A 12 -4.05 11.73 10.10
C THR A 12 -4.56 11.39 8.71
N LEU A 13 -3.68 11.32 7.70
CA LEU A 13 -4.07 10.92 6.35
C LEU A 13 -4.57 9.48 6.33
N PHE A 14 -3.92 8.58 7.06
CA PHE A 14 -4.37 7.20 7.18
C PHE A 14 -5.78 7.10 7.78
N ASP A 15 -6.08 7.87 8.82
CA ASP A 15 -7.42 7.91 9.41
C ASP A 15 -8.48 8.44 8.43
N ILE A 16 -8.14 9.43 7.60
CA ILE A 16 -9.00 9.91 6.51
C ILE A 16 -9.25 8.80 5.49
N LEU A 17 -8.22 8.06 5.06
CA LEU A 17 -8.37 6.94 4.12
C LEU A 17 -9.24 5.81 4.68
N VAL A 18 -9.14 5.54 5.98
CA VAL A 18 -9.99 4.56 6.67
C VAL A 18 -11.45 5.05 6.72
N ASN A 19 -11.67 6.34 6.94
CA ASN A 19 -13.01 6.93 6.95
C ASN A 19 -13.64 7.00 5.54
N ASP A 20 -12.83 7.28 4.52
CA ASP A 20 -13.22 7.31 3.11
C ASP A 20 -13.46 5.90 2.52
N GLY A 21 -13.13 4.84 3.28
CA GLY A 21 -13.30 3.46 2.86
C GLY A 21 -12.21 2.92 1.93
N ARG A 22 -11.19 3.74 1.65
CA ARG A 22 -10.00 3.36 0.86
C ARG A 22 -9.02 2.48 1.63
N MET A 23 -9.08 2.48 2.96
CA MET A 23 -8.27 1.63 3.84
C MET A 23 -9.15 0.80 4.76
N PRO A 24 -8.70 -0.39 5.19
CA PRO A 24 -9.50 -1.27 6.02
C PRO A 24 -9.69 -0.71 7.42
N ARG A 25 -10.89 -0.92 7.99
CA ARG A 25 -11.16 -0.60 9.39
C ARG A 25 -10.30 -1.45 10.33
N PRO A 26 -9.83 -0.89 11.46
CA PRO A 26 -9.05 -1.63 12.44
C PRO A 26 -9.86 -2.78 13.04
N LYS A 27 -9.18 -3.88 13.35
CA LYS A 27 -9.68 -4.92 14.26
C LYS A 27 -9.42 -4.46 15.69
N LEU A 28 -10.41 -4.61 16.55
CA LEU A 28 -10.27 -4.38 17.99
C LEU A 28 -9.84 -5.68 18.65
N ILE A 29 -8.60 -5.70 19.15
CA ILE A 29 -8.09 -6.80 19.98
C ILE A 29 -7.98 -6.25 21.39
N ASN A 30 -8.93 -6.62 22.25
CA ASN A 30 -9.17 -6.00 23.56
C ASN A 30 -9.34 -4.47 23.40
N ALA A 31 -8.41 -3.68 23.94
CA ALA A 31 -8.41 -2.22 23.84
C ALA A 31 -7.51 -1.67 22.71
N ARG A 32 -6.78 -2.52 21.99
CA ARG A 32 -5.83 -2.09 20.95
C ARG A 32 -6.45 -2.20 19.56
N LYS A 33 -6.29 -1.12 18.78
CA LYS A 33 -6.59 -1.11 17.35
C LYS A 33 -5.42 -1.75 16.60
N VAL A 34 -5.68 -2.86 15.94
CA VAL A 34 -4.71 -3.61 15.13
C VAL A 34 -5.22 -3.71 13.71
N TRP A 35 -4.34 -3.46 12.74
CA TRP A 35 -4.69 -3.61 11.33
C TRP A 35 -4.10 -4.88 10.76
N ASP A 36 -4.86 -5.49 9.86
CA ASP A 36 -4.45 -6.67 9.13
C ASP A 36 -3.60 -6.26 7.94
N LEU A 37 -2.31 -6.63 7.96
CA LEU A 37 -1.36 -6.23 6.93
C LEU A 37 -1.79 -6.69 5.52
N ARG A 38 -2.40 -7.88 5.41
CA ARG A 38 -2.89 -8.39 4.13
C ARG A 38 -4.00 -7.52 3.58
N ARG A 39 -4.89 -7.04 4.45
CA ARG A 39 -5.99 -6.14 4.04
C ARG A 39 -5.48 -4.75 3.70
N ILE A 40 -4.46 -4.25 4.40
CA ILE A 40 -3.81 -2.98 4.02
C ILE A 40 -3.22 -3.12 2.62
N ASN A 41 -2.48 -4.20 2.36
CA ASN A 41 -1.84 -4.40 1.06
C ASN A 41 -2.87 -4.46 -0.07
N LEU A 42 -3.90 -5.30 0.07
CA LEU A 42 -5.00 -5.39 -0.90
C LEU A 42 -5.74 -4.06 -1.12
N ALA A 43 -5.91 -3.27 -0.05
CA ALA A 43 -6.55 -1.97 -0.16
C ALA A 43 -5.65 -0.94 -0.86
N PHE A 44 -4.34 -1.02 -0.64
CA PHE A 44 -3.34 -0.19 -1.29
C PHE A 44 -3.24 -0.52 -2.79
N ASP A 45 -3.20 -1.80 -3.15
CA ASP A 45 -3.18 -2.29 -4.54
C ASP A 45 -4.44 -1.86 -5.32
N ALA A 46 -5.56 -1.67 -4.62
CA ALA A 46 -6.82 -1.21 -5.22
C ALA A 46 -6.91 0.32 -5.36
N LEU A 47 -5.94 1.08 -4.85
CA LEU A 47 -5.94 2.53 -5.02
C LEU A 47 -5.67 2.89 -6.48
N PRO A 48 -6.33 3.93 -7.01
CA PRO A 48 -6.06 4.40 -8.36
C PRO A 48 -4.61 4.89 -8.44
N GLN A 49 -3.83 4.30 -9.35
CA GLN A 49 -2.46 4.73 -9.62
C GLN A 49 -2.49 5.97 -10.52
N SER A 50 -1.82 7.04 -10.11
CA SER A 50 -1.80 8.30 -10.86
C SER A 50 -1.06 8.19 -12.19
N GLU A 51 -0.09 7.28 -12.29
CA GLU A 51 0.67 7.03 -13.52
C GLU A 51 0.82 5.51 -13.71
N PRO A 52 0.65 4.98 -14.93
CA PRO A 52 0.98 3.60 -15.21
C PRO A 52 2.48 3.41 -14.97
N ASP A 53 2.85 2.35 -14.24
CA ASP A 53 4.25 1.94 -14.15
C ASP A 53 4.74 1.64 -15.57
N GLU A 54 5.53 2.54 -16.16
CA GLU A 54 6.42 2.19 -17.27
C GLU A 54 7.48 1.23 -16.71
N ILE A 55 7.13 -0.05 -16.66
CA ILE A 55 8.10 -1.13 -16.53
C ILE A 55 9.00 -1.10 -17.76
N ASN A 56 10.09 -0.35 -17.67
CA ASN A 56 11.10 -0.30 -18.71
C ASN A 56 11.87 -1.62 -18.69
N GLU A 57 11.36 -2.61 -19.43
CA GLU A 57 11.93 -3.94 -19.67
C GLU A 57 13.22 -3.85 -20.52
N THR A 58 14.22 -3.08 -20.07
CA THR A 58 15.52 -2.94 -20.75
C THR A 58 16.58 -3.93 -20.21
N ALA A 59 16.25 -4.78 -19.23
CA ALA A 59 17.21 -5.75 -18.66
C ALA A 59 17.31 -7.11 -19.42
N GLY A 60 16.78 -7.20 -20.66
CA GLY A 60 16.75 -8.46 -21.42
C GLY A 60 17.71 -8.59 -22.61
N LYS A 61 18.36 -7.51 -23.06
CA LYS A 61 19.32 -7.58 -24.18
C LYS A 61 20.76 -7.53 -23.68
N ILE A 62 21.18 -8.58 -22.99
CA ILE A 62 22.61 -8.90 -22.92
C ILE A 62 22.97 -9.43 -24.31
N HIS A 63 23.46 -8.55 -25.18
CA HIS A 63 24.06 -8.90 -26.46
C HIS A 63 25.31 -9.74 -26.17
N PHE A 64 25.15 -11.06 -26.05
CA PHE A 64 26.26 -12.00 -26.10
C PHE A 64 26.67 -12.10 -27.57
N ALA A 65 27.52 -11.17 -28.00
CA ALA A 65 28.31 -11.36 -29.20
C ALA A 65 29.32 -12.48 -28.92
N VAL A 66 29.05 -13.65 -29.49
CA VAL A 66 30.08 -14.62 -29.87
C VAL A 66 30.50 -14.31 -31.30
#